data_AF-A0A6N8HL10-F1
#
_entry.id   AF-A0A6N8HL10-F1
#
_cell.length_a   1.000
_cell.length_b   1.000
_cell.length_c   1.000
_cell.angle_alpha   90.00
_cell.angle_beta   90.00
_cell.angle_gamma   90.00
#
_symmetry.space_group_name_H-M   'P 1'
#
loop_
_entity.id
_entity.type
_entity.pdbx_description
1 polymer ?
#
loop_
_entity_poly.entity_id
_entity_poly.type
_entity_poly.pdbx_seq_one_letter_code
_entity_poly.pdbx_strand_id
1 'polypeptide(L)'
;MIQLVRVRKYFIVLFLLSVPLNYFWLTNTGSQLQGAVGVITGHHSFILNWLSYFLLGAVLAYYYEEIMLRLHRYRVVLGMLFVWMVVGIYVEITPGELFGSMRPANLIYIPIFFLFLLSVYERIARGKYITEFIHMIGNYSMGIYLVHPLIILLLEGQLPSYMWNSVLILPIFGLTIAGSIAINKLILLLPISQYIVPVGKRRPRSVRVGVVEGDTVKGGVHAQGSTS
;
A
#
# COMPACT_ATOMS: atom_id res chain seq x y z
N MET A 1 -24.60 -10.44 6.29
CA MET A 1 -23.42 -11.13 5.71
C MET A 1 -23.51 -11.36 4.19
N ILE A 2 -24.65 -11.75 3.62
CA ILE A 2 -24.78 -12.08 2.18
C ILE A 2 -24.47 -10.89 1.23
N GLN A 3 -24.86 -9.67 1.59
CA GLN A 3 -24.55 -8.48 0.76
C GLN A 3 -23.05 -8.19 0.69
N LEU A 4 -22.31 -8.37 1.79
CA LEU A 4 -20.86 -8.15 1.85
C LEU A 4 -20.11 -9.16 0.97
N VAL A 5 -20.55 -10.43 0.96
CA VAL A 5 -19.97 -11.49 0.11
C VAL A 5 -20.26 -11.26 -1.37
N ARG A 6 -21.43 -10.70 -1.71
CA ARG A 6 -21.79 -10.32 -3.08
C ARG A 6 -20.88 -9.20 -3.60
N VAL A 7 -20.62 -8.19 -2.77
CA VAL A 7 -19.72 -7.07 -3.11
C VAL A 7 -18.26 -7.54 -3.25
N ARG A 8 -17.85 -8.51 -2.43
CA ARG A 8 -16.49 -9.07 -2.43
C ARG A 8 -16.07 -9.64 -3.79
N LYS A 9 -16.95 -10.43 -4.42
CA LYS A 9 -16.68 -11.06 -5.72
C LYS A 9 -16.48 -10.03 -6.84
N TYR A 10 -17.14 -8.87 -6.76
CA TYR A 10 -16.97 -7.82 -7.77
C TYR A 10 -15.56 -7.22 -7.75
N PHE A 11 -14.86 -7.19 -6.62
CA PHE A 11 -13.47 -6.71 -6.58
C PHE A 11 -12.52 -7.59 -7.40
N ILE A 12 -12.71 -8.91 -7.37
CA ILE A 12 -11.93 -9.84 -8.21
C ILE A 12 -12.24 -9.60 -9.68
N VAL A 13 -13.52 -9.49 -10.04
CA VAL A 13 -13.93 -9.26 -11.43
C VAL A 13 -13.40 -7.92 -11.93
N LEU A 14 -13.52 -6.85 -11.13
CA LEU A 14 -12.98 -5.53 -11.46
C LEU A 14 -11.46 -5.57 -11.62
N PHE A 15 -10.75 -6.26 -10.75
CA PHE A 15 -9.30 -6.45 -10.88
C PHE A 15 -8.95 -7.16 -12.20
N LEU A 16 -9.60 -8.30 -12.49
CA LEU A 16 -9.37 -9.06 -13.72
C LEU A 16 -9.67 -8.26 -14.99
N LEU A 17 -10.68 -7.39 -14.96
CA LEU A 17 -11.00 -6.49 -16.08
C LEU A 17 -10.03 -5.30 -16.18
N SER A 18 -9.49 -4.83 -15.05
CA SER A 18 -8.56 -3.71 -15.04
C SER A 18 -7.21 -4.04 -15.66
N VAL A 19 -6.71 -5.28 -15.51
CA VAL A 19 -5.42 -5.70 -16.07
C VAL A 19 -5.34 -5.51 -17.60
N PRO A 20 -6.26 -6.06 -18.42
CA PRO A 20 -6.23 -5.85 -19.87
C PRO A 20 -6.50 -4.40 -20.25
N LEU A 21 -7.37 -3.69 -19.51
CA LEU A 21 -7.62 -2.27 -19.74
C LEU A 21 -6.37 -1.42 -19.52
N ASN A 22 -5.64 -1.67 -18.45
CA ASN A 22 -4.40 -0.98 -18.11
C ASN A 22 -3.27 -1.36 -19.08
N TYR A 23 -3.21 -2.62 -19.51
CA TYR A 23 -2.27 -3.06 -20.55
C TYR A 23 -2.51 -2.34 -21.88
N PHE A 24 -3.77 -2.29 -22.32
CA PHE A 24 -4.17 -1.55 -23.52
C PHE A 24 -3.80 -0.07 -23.40
N TRP A 25 -4.05 0.54 -22.24
CA TRP A 25 -3.70 1.93 -21.97
C TRP A 25 -2.20 2.21 -22.06
N LEU A 26 -1.38 1.38 -21.40
CA LEU A 26 0.08 1.52 -21.38
C LEU A 26 0.72 1.31 -22.76
N THR A 27 0.08 0.53 -23.64
CA THR A 27 0.62 0.20 -24.98
C THR A 27 0.12 1.12 -26.09
N ASN A 28 -1.10 1.65 -26.00
CA ASN A 28 -1.74 2.35 -27.12
C ASN A 28 -1.96 3.85 -26.87
N THR A 29 -2.20 4.29 -25.64
CA THR A 29 -2.86 5.59 -25.41
C THR A 29 -1.94 6.66 -24.84
N GLY A 30 -0.83 6.29 -24.21
CA GLY A 30 0.14 7.24 -23.65
C GLY A 30 0.79 8.18 -24.68
N SER A 31 0.76 7.84 -25.98
CA SER A 31 1.49 8.55 -27.03
C SER A 31 0.64 9.13 -28.18
N GLN A 32 -0.67 8.83 -28.24
CA GLN A 32 -1.50 9.17 -29.41
C GLN A 32 -2.46 10.36 -29.20
N LEU A 33 -2.72 10.75 -27.95
CA LEU A 33 -3.59 11.88 -27.63
C LEU A 33 -2.82 13.20 -27.74
N GLN A 34 -3.33 14.16 -28.53
CA GLN A 34 -2.71 15.47 -28.73
C GLN A 34 -3.40 16.54 -27.87
N GLY A 35 -2.69 17.66 -27.63
CA GLY A 35 -3.20 18.81 -26.88
C GLY A 35 -3.21 18.60 -25.35
N ALA A 36 -4.00 19.41 -24.64
CA ALA A 36 -4.06 19.41 -23.17
C ALA A 36 -4.46 18.03 -22.58
N VAL A 37 -5.32 17.29 -23.29
CA VAL A 37 -5.71 15.94 -22.91
C VAL A 37 -4.50 15.01 -22.93
N GLY A 38 -3.70 15.06 -24.01
CA GLY A 38 -2.46 14.30 -24.15
C GLY A 38 -1.45 14.55 -23.02
N VAL A 39 -1.29 15.81 -22.63
CA VAL A 39 -0.38 16.18 -21.52
C VAL A 39 -0.84 15.58 -20.19
N ILE A 40 -2.15 15.62 -19.90
CA ILE A 40 -2.71 15.06 -18.66
C ILE A 40 -2.64 13.53 -18.67
N THR A 41 -3.01 12.90 -19.78
CA THR A 41 -3.06 11.43 -19.90
C THR A 41 -1.69 10.80 -20.04
N GLY A 42 -0.73 11.52 -20.62
CA GLY A 42 0.67 11.09 -20.74
C GLY A 42 1.48 11.29 -19.46
N HIS A 43 0.93 11.97 -18.46
CA HIS A 43 1.62 12.17 -17.19
C HIS A 43 1.77 10.84 -16.43
N HIS A 44 2.93 10.63 -15.83
CA HIS A 44 3.26 9.38 -15.13
C HIS A 44 2.29 9.05 -13.99
N SER A 45 1.77 10.05 -13.28
CA SER A 45 0.81 9.89 -12.18
C SER A 45 -0.64 9.66 -12.63
N PHE A 46 -0.91 9.58 -13.94
CA PHE A 46 -2.28 9.43 -14.43
C PHE A 46 -2.91 8.12 -13.94
N ILE A 47 -4.14 8.19 -13.41
CA ILE A 47 -4.78 7.09 -12.66
C ILE A 47 -4.90 5.79 -13.47
N LEU A 48 -5.09 5.87 -14.79
CA LEU A 48 -5.21 4.66 -15.63
C LEU A 48 -3.89 3.91 -15.77
N ASN A 49 -2.74 4.56 -15.56
CA ASN A 49 -1.44 3.87 -15.48
C ASN A 49 -1.36 2.95 -14.26
N TRP A 50 -2.14 3.25 -13.21
CA TRP A 50 -2.05 2.61 -11.90
C TRP A 50 -3.28 1.78 -11.50
N LEU A 51 -4.33 1.79 -12.33
CA LEU A 51 -5.65 1.24 -12.01
C LEU A 51 -5.59 -0.22 -11.55
N SER A 52 -4.82 -1.06 -12.25
CA SER A 52 -4.69 -2.48 -11.90
C SER A 52 -4.04 -2.68 -10.54
N TYR A 53 -3.06 -1.85 -10.19
CA TYR A 53 -2.34 -1.96 -8.93
C TYR A 53 -3.20 -1.52 -7.74
N PHE A 54 -4.05 -0.49 -7.92
CA PHE A 54 -5.02 -0.11 -6.89
C PHE A 54 -6.05 -1.22 -6.64
N LEU A 55 -6.57 -1.84 -7.71
CA LEU A 55 -7.51 -2.95 -7.58
C LEU A 55 -6.85 -4.21 -7.03
N LEU A 56 -5.58 -4.48 -7.38
CA LEU A 56 -4.78 -5.51 -6.72
C LEU A 56 -4.72 -5.26 -5.21
N GLY A 57 -4.38 -4.04 -4.79
CA GLY A 57 -4.34 -3.65 -3.38
C GLY A 57 -5.68 -3.86 -2.68
N ALA A 58 -6.79 -3.50 -3.34
CA ALA A 58 -8.14 -3.75 -2.82
C ALA A 58 -8.43 -5.25 -2.65
N VAL A 59 -8.07 -6.08 -3.64
CA VAL A 59 -8.22 -7.54 -3.54
C VAL A 59 -7.36 -8.10 -2.41
N LEU A 60 -6.10 -7.69 -2.31
CA LEU A 60 -5.19 -8.13 -1.24
C LEU A 60 -5.75 -7.77 0.15
N ALA A 61 -6.31 -6.57 0.32
CA ALA A 61 -6.90 -6.14 1.58
C ALA A 61 -8.18 -6.91 1.93
N TYR A 62 -9.08 -7.12 0.96
CA TYR A 62 -10.35 -7.81 1.20
C TYR A 62 -10.22 -9.33 1.33
N TYR A 63 -9.19 -9.94 0.78
CA TYR A 63 -8.94 -11.39 0.78
C TYR A 63 -7.69 -11.79 1.55
N TYR A 64 -7.18 -10.91 2.42
CA TYR A 64 -5.92 -11.08 3.14
C TYR A 64 -5.82 -12.46 3.84
N GLU A 65 -6.82 -12.82 4.64
CA GLU A 65 -6.84 -14.08 5.40
C GLU A 65 -6.79 -15.31 4.48
N GLU A 66 -7.63 -15.35 3.44
CA GLU A 66 -7.66 -16.47 2.50
C GLU A 66 -6.39 -16.57 1.66
N ILE A 67 -5.79 -15.43 1.33
CA ILE A 67 -4.51 -15.37 0.63
C ILE A 67 -3.41 -15.93 1.54
N MET A 68 -3.34 -15.54 2.82
CA MET A 68 -2.32 -16.03 3.77
C MET A 68 -2.38 -17.54 3.92
N LEU A 69 -3.60 -18.08 4.13
CA LEU A 69 -3.82 -19.52 4.26
C LEU A 69 -3.32 -20.31 3.05
N ARG A 70 -3.42 -19.74 1.85
CA ARG A 70 -2.96 -20.38 0.61
C ARG A 70 -1.49 -20.11 0.31
N LEU A 71 -0.94 -18.98 0.76
CA LEU A 71 0.42 -18.54 0.46
C LEU A 71 1.47 -19.54 0.95
N HIS A 72 1.26 -20.12 2.13
CA HIS A 72 2.16 -21.14 2.67
C HIS A 72 2.32 -22.36 1.76
N ARG A 73 1.25 -22.77 1.07
CA ARG A 73 1.27 -23.90 0.14
C ARG A 73 2.11 -23.62 -1.10
N TYR A 74 2.08 -22.37 -1.59
CA TYR A 74 2.73 -21.98 -2.84
C TYR A 74 4.05 -21.23 -2.64
N ARG A 75 4.57 -21.15 -1.41
CA ARG A 75 5.79 -20.39 -1.09
C ARG A 75 7.00 -20.70 -1.99
N VAL A 76 7.17 -21.98 -2.37
CA VAL A 76 8.29 -22.40 -3.23
C VAL A 76 8.08 -21.89 -4.65
N VAL A 77 6.86 -22.03 -5.18
CA VAL A 77 6.47 -21.51 -6.50
C VAL A 77 6.60 -19.99 -6.54
N LEU A 78 6.15 -19.28 -5.50
CA LEU A 78 6.32 -17.83 -5.37
C LEU A 78 7.80 -17.43 -5.33
N GLY A 79 8.64 -18.20 -4.64
CA GLY A 79 10.09 -18.00 -4.66
C GLY A 79 10.69 -18.16 -6.05
N MET A 80 10.29 -19.19 -6.79
CA MET A 80 10.73 -19.39 -8.18
C MET A 80 10.27 -18.24 -9.09
N LEU A 81 9.00 -17.82 -8.98
CA LEU A 81 8.46 -16.70 -9.74
C LEU A 81 9.17 -15.38 -9.40
N PHE A 82 9.53 -15.17 -8.14
CA PHE A 82 10.30 -14.01 -7.72
C PHE A 82 11.71 -14.03 -8.32
N VAL A 83 12.41 -15.16 -8.30
CA VAL A 83 13.72 -15.30 -8.95
C VAL A 83 13.61 -15.05 -10.45
N TRP A 84 12.61 -15.64 -11.10
CA TRP A 84 12.33 -15.40 -12.52
C TRP A 84 12.10 -13.92 -12.82
N MET A 85 11.30 -13.23 -12.01
CA MET A 85 11.07 -11.78 -12.11
C MET A 85 12.37 -10.99 -11.97
N VAL A 86 13.22 -11.30 -10.98
CA VAL A 86 14.50 -10.61 -10.78
C VAL A 86 15.44 -10.81 -11.97
N VAL A 87 15.50 -12.03 -12.51
CA VAL A 87 16.28 -12.32 -13.72
C VAL A 87 15.72 -11.57 -14.93
N GLY A 88 14.39 -11.54 -15.08
CA GLY A 88 13.72 -10.76 -16.14
C GLY A 88 14.08 -9.28 -16.08
N ILE A 89 13.99 -8.69 -14.88
CA ILE A 89 14.43 -7.30 -14.65
C ILE A 89 15.91 -7.15 -15.01
N TYR A 90 16.79 -8.04 -14.54
CA TYR A 90 18.24 -7.98 -14.80
C TYR A 90 18.57 -7.97 -16.30
N VAL A 91 17.91 -8.83 -17.08
CA VAL A 91 18.12 -8.93 -18.54
C VAL A 91 17.58 -7.69 -19.27
N GLU A 92 16.50 -7.11 -18.76
CA GLU A 92 15.92 -5.88 -19.32
C GLU A 92 16.73 -4.62 -18.97
N ILE A 93 17.74 -4.72 -18.09
CA ILE A 93 18.55 -3.56 -17.71
C ILE A 93 19.52 -3.19 -18.82
N THR A 94 19.22 -2.09 -19.51
CA THR A 94 20.20 -1.38 -20.33
C THR A 94 21.09 -0.52 -19.43
N PRO A 95 22.42 -0.69 -19.43
CA PRO A 95 23.32 0.17 -18.69
C PRO A 95 23.17 1.64 -19.14
N GLY A 96 22.85 2.54 -18.21
CA GLY A 96 22.74 3.98 -18.46
C GLY A 96 21.32 4.51 -18.67
N GLU A 97 20.30 3.65 -18.75
CA GLU A 97 18.90 4.09 -18.81
C GLU A 97 18.23 4.00 -17.43
N LEU A 98 17.56 5.07 -17.01
CA LEU A 98 16.73 5.07 -15.81
C LEU A 98 15.42 4.32 -16.13
N PHE A 99 15.10 3.31 -15.31
CA PHE A 99 13.87 2.53 -15.48
C PHE A 99 12.62 3.40 -15.37
N GLY A 100 11.85 3.45 -16.46
CA GLY A 100 10.49 3.99 -16.41
C GLY A 100 9.58 3.12 -15.53
N SER A 101 8.71 3.74 -14.74
CA SER A 101 7.70 3.06 -13.93
C SER A 101 6.48 2.57 -14.74
N MET A 102 6.29 3.10 -15.95
CA MET A 102 5.15 2.83 -16.85
C MET A 102 5.40 1.66 -17.82
N ARG A 103 5.84 0.52 -17.29
CA ARG A 103 6.17 -0.65 -18.11
C ARG A 103 5.00 -1.65 -18.09
N PRO A 104 4.56 -2.18 -19.24
CA PRO A 104 3.55 -3.23 -19.27
C PRO A 104 3.95 -4.47 -18.47
N ALA A 105 5.24 -4.81 -18.44
CA ALA A 105 5.78 -5.93 -17.65
C ALA A 105 5.51 -5.79 -16.13
N ASN A 106 5.39 -4.55 -15.63
CA ASN A 106 5.08 -4.30 -14.22
C ASN A 106 3.70 -4.81 -13.80
N LEU A 107 2.76 -4.99 -14.76
CA LEU A 107 1.46 -5.62 -14.49
C LEU A 107 1.59 -7.06 -13.99
N ILE A 108 2.72 -7.72 -14.26
CA ILE A 108 3.03 -9.07 -13.80
C ILE A 108 4.05 -9.02 -12.64
N TYR A 109 5.11 -8.22 -12.77
CA TYR A 109 6.17 -8.16 -11.77
C TYR A 109 5.67 -7.66 -10.41
N ILE A 110 4.81 -6.63 -10.39
CA ILE A 110 4.31 -6.06 -9.12
C ILE A 110 3.45 -7.07 -8.33
N PRO A 111 2.45 -7.76 -8.92
CA PRO A 111 1.71 -8.81 -8.20
C PRO A 111 2.62 -9.93 -7.65
N ILE A 112 3.58 -10.41 -8.43
CA ILE A 112 4.54 -11.44 -7.99
C ILE A 112 5.34 -10.93 -6.80
N PHE A 113 5.88 -9.72 -6.90
CA PHE A 113 6.64 -9.07 -5.84
C PHE A 113 5.83 -8.97 -4.54
N PHE A 114 4.59 -8.47 -4.62
CA PHE A 114 3.74 -8.32 -3.44
C PHE A 114 3.38 -9.66 -2.79
N LEU A 115 2.98 -10.67 -3.59
CA LEU A 115 2.65 -11.99 -3.06
C LEU A 115 3.87 -12.68 -2.45
N PHE A 116 5.05 -12.52 -3.05
CA PHE A 116 6.30 -13.01 -2.48
C PHE A 116 6.62 -12.30 -1.15
N LEU A 117 6.58 -10.97 -1.12
CA LEU A 117 6.84 -10.17 0.08
C LEU A 117 5.92 -10.59 1.24
N LEU A 118 4.65 -10.81 0.92
CA LEU A 118 3.64 -11.24 1.86
C LEU A 118 3.90 -12.67 2.37
N SER A 119 4.40 -13.57 1.52
CA SER A 119 4.80 -14.93 1.92
C SER A 119 5.99 -14.95 2.88
N VAL A 120 6.89 -13.96 2.79
CA VAL A 120 8.06 -13.86 3.69
C VAL A 120 7.81 -12.97 4.90
N TYR A 121 6.75 -12.16 4.88
CA TYR A 121 6.40 -11.21 5.94
C TYR A 121 6.36 -11.87 7.31
N GLU A 122 5.69 -13.02 7.47
CA GLU A 122 5.61 -13.72 8.76
C GLU A 122 6.98 -14.13 9.32
N ARG A 123 7.96 -14.39 8.45
CA ARG A 123 9.32 -14.75 8.84
C ARG A 123 10.18 -13.54 9.19
N ILE A 124 9.91 -12.40 8.57
CA ILE A 124 10.67 -11.15 8.74
C ILE A 124 10.11 -10.35 9.93
N ALA A 125 8.79 -10.27 10.08
CA ALA A 125 8.07 -9.50 11.08
C ALA A 125 8.00 -10.20 12.46
N ARG A 126 9.11 -10.84 12.89
CA ARG A 126 9.21 -11.52 14.20
C ARG A 126 9.55 -10.57 15.34
N GLY A 127 10.11 -9.39 15.04
CA GLY A 127 10.49 -8.38 16.04
C GLY A 127 9.52 -7.22 16.09
N LYS A 128 9.16 -6.76 17.30
CA LYS A 128 8.28 -5.60 17.53
C LYS A 128 8.68 -4.38 16.71
N TYR A 129 9.97 -4.05 16.66
CA TYR A 129 10.49 -2.90 15.94
C TYR A 129 10.30 -3.00 14.42
N ILE A 130 10.50 -4.18 13.83
CA ILE A 130 10.34 -4.40 12.39
C ILE A 130 8.86 -4.23 12.02
N THR A 131 7.97 -4.83 12.80
CA THR A 131 6.52 -4.74 12.60
C THR A 131 6.03 -3.31 12.77
N GLU A 132 6.48 -2.60 13.80
CA GLU A 132 6.15 -1.18 14.01
C GLU A 132 6.67 -0.30 12.86
N PHE A 133 7.85 -0.56 12.34
CA PHE A 133 8.42 0.17 11.20
C PHE A 133 7.63 -0.07 9.90
N ILE A 134 7.28 -1.32 9.59
CA ILE A 134 6.46 -1.66 8.42
C ILE A 134 5.08 -0.99 8.52
N HIS A 135 4.43 -1.06 9.68
CA HIS A 135 3.16 -0.37 9.90
C HIS A 135 3.28 1.15 9.80
N MET A 136 4.37 1.73 10.31
CA MET A 136 4.62 3.17 10.20
C MET A 136 4.71 3.58 8.73
N ILE A 137 5.56 2.93 7.93
CA ILE A 137 5.69 3.22 6.50
C ILE A 137 4.35 3.05 5.79
N GLY A 138 3.63 1.95 6.06
CA GLY A 138 2.32 1.69 5.46
C GLY A 138 1.30 2.79 5.78
N ASN A 139 1.23 3.26 7.02
CA ASN A 139 0.30 4.32 7.43
C ASN A 139 0.63 5.67 6.82
N TYR A 140 1.91 5.96 6.59
CA TYR A 140 2.35 7.18 5.92
C TYR A 140 2.41 7.04 4.39
N SER A 141 2.23 5.85 3.82
CA SER A 141 2.43 5.60 2.38
C SER A 141 1.63 6.53 1.48
N MET A 142 0.34 6.77 1.77
CA MET A 142 -0.49 7.71 1.01
C MET A 142 0.00 9.16 1.15
N GLY A 143 0.47 9.56 2.33
CA GLY A 143 1.06 10.89 2.52
C GLY A 143 2.41 11.02 1.83
N ILE A 144 3.25 9.99 1.87
CA ILE A 144 4.55 9.99 1.19
C ILE A 144 4.33 10.09 -0.32
N TYR A 145 3.35 9.36 -0.87
CA TYR A 145 2.97 9.46 -2.27
C TYR A 145 2.57 10.88 -2.70
N LEU A 146 1.85 11.62 -1.85
CA LEU A 146 1.46 12.99 -2.18
C LEU A 146 2.60 14.01 -2.02
N VAL A 147 3.45 13.83 -1.00
CA VAL A 147 4.43 14.84 -0.59
C VAL A 147 5.80 14.65 -1.26
N HIS A 148 6.16 13.44 -1.67
CA HIS A 148 7.50 13.19 -2.23
C HIS A 148 7.86 14.03 -3.46
N PRO A 149 6.97 14.38 -4.41
CA PRO A 149 7.36 15.22 -5.55
C PRO A 149 7.76 16.62 -5.08
N LEU A 150 7.08 17.15 -4.06
CA LEU A 150 7.44 18.42 -3.45
C LEU A 150 8.80 18.36 -2.74
N ILE A 151 9.10 17.24 -2.07
CA ILE A 151 10.44 17.03 -1.48
C ILE A 151 11.51 16.96 -2.55
N ILE A 152 11.27 16.25 -3.65
CA ILE A 152 12.22 16.18 -4.76
C ILE A 152 12.51 17.57 -5.31
N LEU A 153 11.48 18.38 -5.58
CA LEU A 153 11.64 19.76 -6.03
C LEU A 153 12.45 20.62 -5.04
N LEU A 154 12.21 20.47 -3.73
CA LEU A 154 12.99 21.17 -2.70
C LEU A 154 14.45 20.71 -2.68
N LEU A 155 14.69 19.41 -2.82
CA LEU A 155 16.04 18.84 -2.86
C LEU A 155 16.78 19.24 -4.14
N GLU A 156 16.12 19.31 -5.29
CA GLU A 156 16.72 19.77 -6.55
C GLU A 156 17.21 21.22 -6.44
N GLY A 157 16.48 22.07 -5.72
CA GLY A 157 16.88 23.45 -5.49
C GLY A 157 18.05 23.63 -4.50
N GLN A 158 18.36 22.63 -3.67
CA GLN A 158 19.39 22.74 -2.63
C GLN A 158 20.61 21.84 -2.84
N LEU A 159 20.45 20.70 -3.50
CA LEU A 159 21.53 19.73 -3.71
C LEU A 159 22.28 20.04 -5.01
N PRO A 160 23.63 19.94 -5.01
CA PRO A 160 24.42 20.08 -6.22
C PRO A 160 24.06 19.03 -7.28
N SER A 161 24.20 19.38 -8.55
CA SER A 161 23.81 18.52 -9.69
C SER A 161 24.48 17.13 -9.69
N TYR A 162 25.68 17.00 -9.10
CA TYR A 162 26.38 15.70 -9.02
C TYR A 162 25.66 14.67 -8.13
N MET A 163 24.84 15.14 -7.18
CA MET A 163 24.08 14.24 -6.29
C MET A 163 23.07 13.41 -7.07
N TRP A 164 22.53 13.94 -8.17
CA TRP A 164 21.49 13.30 -9.00
C TRP A 164 22.01 12.17 -9.92
N ASN A 165 23.25 11.72 -9.69
CA ASN A 165 23.80 10.57 -10.37
C ASN A 165 23.13 9.26 -9.90
N SER A 166 22.93 8.30 -10.82
CA SER A 166 22.39 6.97 -10.53
C SER A 166 23.12 6.22 -9.40
N VAL A 167 24.41 6.49 -9.18
CA VAL A 167 25.19 5.90 -8.06
C VAL A 167 24.67 6.37 -6.69
N LEU A 168 24.18 7.61 -6.60
CA LEU A 168 23.73 8.24 -5.36
C LEU A 168 22.21 8.20 -5.20
N ILE A 169 21.52 7.42 -6.03
CA ILE A 169 20.05 7.33 -6.01
C ILE A 169 19.51 6.76 -4.70
N LEU A 170 20.22 5.83 -4.05
CA LEU A 170 19.82 5.24 -2.77
C LEU A 170 19.86 6.27 -1.63
N PRO A 171 20.95 7.04 -1.43
CA PRO A 171 20.98 8.17 -0.51
C PRO A 171 19.87 9.19 -0.77
N ILE A 172 19.66 9.60 -2.03
CA ILE A 172 18.60 10.56 -2.37
C ILE A 172 17.24 9.99 -2.03
N PHE A 173 16.96 8.75 -2.41
CA PHE A 173 15.71 8.08 -2.09
C PHE A 173 15.45 8.05 -0.57
N GLY A 174 16.47 7.71 0.22
CA GLY A 174 16.39 7.74 1.68
C GLY A 174 16.06 9.13 2.22
N LEU A 175 16.71 10.17 1.68
CA LEU A 175 16.47 11.56 2.07
C LEU A 175 15.05 12.02 1.69
N THR A 176 14.58 11.66 0.48
CA THR A 176 13.23 11.97 0.00
C THR A 176 12.16 11.34 0.88
N ILE A 177 12.32 10.06 1.23
CA ILE A 177 11.38 9.35 2.12
C ILE A 177 11.41 9.96 3.53
N ALA A 178 12.60 10.21 4.08
CA ALA A 178 12.74 10.82 5.39
C ALA A 178 12.10 12.21 5.44
N GLY A 179 12.37 13.06 4.44
CA GLY A 179 11.76 14.38 4.28
C GLY A 179 10.24 14.30 4.14
N SER A 180 9.74 13.35 3.35
CA SER A 180 8.30 13.15 3.16
C SER A 180 7.61 12.75 4.47
N ILE A 181 8.22 11.87 5.27
CA ILE A 181 7.69 11.50 6.58
C ILE A 181 7.73 12.70 7.54
N ALA A 182 8.80 13.49 7.52
CA ALA A 182 8.93 14.68 8.37
C ALA A 182 7.86 15.73 8.04
N ILE A 183 7.67 16.05 6.74
CA ILE A 183 6.63 16.98 6.31
C ILE A 183 5.24 16.43 6.62
N ASN A 184 4.97 15.14 6.39
CA ASN A 184 3.69 14.56 6.78
C ASN A 184 3.41 14.69 8.28
N LYS A 185 4.42 14.50 9.13
CA LYS A 185 4.29 14.74 10.58
C LYS A 185 4.02 16.20 10.91
N LEU A 186 4.65 17.14 10.20
CA LEU A 186 4.38 18.59 10.32
C LEU A 186 2.96 18.94 9.88
N ILE A 187 2.50 18.42 8.74
CA ILE A 187 1.13 18.64 8.26
C ILE A 187 0.11 18.11 9.28
N LEU A 188 0.37 16.95 9.90
CA LEU A 188 -0.49 16.38 10.94
C LEU A 188 -0.62 17.23 12.21
N LEU A 189 0.28 18.19 12.46
CA LEU A 189 0.15 19.15 13.56
C LEU A 189 -0.87 20.26 13.25
N LEU A 190 -1.24 20.45 11.98
CA LEU A 190 -2.24 21.43 11.58
C LEU A 190 -3.66 20.89 11.80
N PRO A 191 -4.61 21.75 12.25
CA PRO A 191 -5.99 21.35 12.55
C PRO A 191 -6.78 20.86 11.31
N ILE A 192 -6.30 21.15 10.09
CA ILE A 192 -6.93 20.78 8.81
C ILE A 192 -6.30 19.51 8.19
N SER A 193 -5.33 18.91 8.87
CA SER A 193 -4.50 17.81 8.36
C SER A 193 -5.28 16.62 7.77
N GLN A 194 -6.47 16.33 8.31
CA GLN A 194 -7.32 15.21 7.87
C GLN A 194 -7.87 15.35 6.44
N TYR A 195 -7.94 16.58 5.90
CA TYR A 195 -8.42 16.81 4.53
C TYR A 195 -7.31 16.77 3.48
N ILE A 196 -6.04 16.90 3.90
CA ILE A 196 -4.89 17.00 2.99
C ILE A 196 -4.13 15.67 2.92
N VAL A 197 -4.04 14.94 4.04
CA VAL A 197 -3.39 13.63 4.08
C VAL A 197 -4.25 12.65 4.89
N PRO A 198 -4.84 11.62 4.25
CA PRO A 198 -5.56 10.57 4.98
C PRO A 198 -4.55 9.66 5.68
N VAL A 199 -4.08 10.06 6.86
CA VAL A 199 -3.26 9.22 7.73
C VAL A 199 -4.18 8.42 8.64
N GLY A 200 -4.00 7.10 8.71
CA GLY A 200 -4.82 6.22 9.55
C GLY A 200 -4.73 6.62 11.03
N LYS A 201 -5.85 7.09 11.61
CA LYS A 201 -5.92 7.41 13.04
C LYS A 201 -5.89 6.12 13.85
N ARG A 202 -4.94 5.98 14.78
CA ARG A 202 -5.02 4.91 15.79
C ARG A 202 -6.32 5.12 16.57
N ARG A 203 -7.24 4.16 16.51
CA ARG A 203 -8.44 4.19 17.37
C ARG A 203 -7.95 4.27 18.82
N PRO A 204 -8.44 5.22 19.64
CA PRO A 204 -8.15 5.18 21.06
C PRO A 204 -8.61 3.84 21.60
N ARG A 205 -7.70 3.12 22.27
CA ARG A 205 -8.00 1.88 22.98
C ARG A 205 -9.08 2.24 23.99
N SER A 206 -10.33 1.84 23.72
CA SER A 206 -11.41 1.96 24.69
C SER A 206 -10.98 1.14 25.91
N VAL A 207 -10.55 1.82 26.96
CA VAL A 207 -10.39 1.21 28.27
C VAL A 207 -11.79 0.74 28.65
N ARG A 208 -12.03 -0.57 28.63
CA ARG A 208 -13.17 -1.12 29.37
C ARG A 208 -12.85 -0.84 30.82
N VAL A 209 -13.44 0.23 31.36
CA VAL A 209 -13.51 0.42 32.79
C VAL A 209 -14.38 -0.72 33.29
N GLY A 210 -13.72 -1.76 33.83
CA GLY A 210 -14.42 -2.79 34.59
C GLY A 210 -15.06 -2.09 35.78
N VAL A 211 -16.39 -2.09 35.82
CA VAL A 211 -17.12 -1.79 37.04
C VAL A 211 -16.73 -2.87 38.04
N VAL A 212 -15.93 -2.49 39.03
CA VAL A 212 -15.70 -3.32 40.21
C VAL A 212 -16.96 -3.18 41.06
N GLU A 213 -17.90 -4.09 40.87
CA GLU A 213 -19.03 -4.24 41.78
C GLU A 213 -18.56 -5.16 42.91
N GLY A 214 -18.25 -4.53 44.04
CA GLY A 214 -17.86 -5.20 45.27
C GLY A 214 -19.02 -5.96 45.91
N ASP A 215 -18.65 -7.04 46.58
CA ASP A 215 -19.28 -7.61 47.77
C ASP A 215 -20.80 -7.79 47.76
N THR A 216 -21.25 -9.04 47.56
CA THR A 216 -21.87 -9.80 48.65
C THR A 216 -22.08 -11.26 48.28
N VAL A 217 -21.72 -12.11 49.24
CA VAL A 217 -21.77 -13.57 49.21
C VAL A 217 -23.09 -14.04 49.86
N LYS A 218 -23.63 -15.14 49.31
CA LYS A 218 -24.60 -16.11 49.89
C LYS A 218 -26.09 -15.75 49.98
N GLY A 219 -26.87 -16.55 49.25
CA GLY A 219 -27.80 -17.49 49.90
C GLY A 219 -29.31 -17.30 49.64
N GLY A 220 -29.95 -18.36 49.15
CA GLY A 220 -31.27 -18.78 49.67
C GLY A 220 -32.54 -18.29 48.96
N VAL A 221 -33.07 -19.15 48.08
CA VAL A 221 -34.48 -19.62 47.98
C VAL A 221 -35.58 -18.75 48.63
N HIS A 222 -36.56 -18.23 47.85
CA HIS A 222 -37.95 -18.72 47.76
C HIS A 222 -38.90 -17.80 46.96
N ALA A 223 -39.71 -18.47 46.15
CA ALA A 223 -41.01 -18.22 45.49
C ALA A 223 -41.96 -17.04 45.86
N GLN A 224 -42.85 -16.76 44.87
CA GLN A 224 -44.16 -16.06 44.89
C GLN A 224 -44.11 -14.53 45.09
N GLY A 225 -44.95 -13.68 44.48
CA GLY A 225 -46.14 -13.81 43.63
C GLY A 225 -46.92 -12.48 43.69
N SER A 226 -47.60 -12.13 42.60
CA SER A 226 -48.76 -11.21 42.45
C SER A 226 -48.70 -9.72 42.84
N THR A 227 -49.12 -8.89 41.85
CA THR A 227 -50.07 -7.74 41.93
C THR A 227 -49.66 -6.52 42.77
N SER A 228 -49.78 -5.26 42.32
CA SER A 228 -50.66 -4.64 41.31
C SER A 228 -49.96 -3.42 40.70
#